data_AF-A0A1F9RUD9-F1
#
_entry.id   AF-A0A1F9RUD9-F1
#
_cell.length_a   1.000
_cell.length_b   1.000
_cell.length_c   1.000
_cell.angle_alpha   90.00
_cell.angle_beta   90.00
_cell.angle_gamma   90.00
#
_symmetry.space_group_name_H-M   'P 1'
#
loop_
_entity.id
_entity.type
_entity.pdbx_description
1 polymer ?
#
loop_
_entity_poly.entity_id
_entity_poly.type
_entity_poly.pdbx_seq_one_letter_code
_entity_poly.pdbx_strand_id
1 'polypeptide(L)'
;MRPAKILCAAFALACAGSTPACAWFGKSPENLEEPAAPAAAPAASSASGARALLWVPDPRKLDWEGLRGLLEREEAARFTLALAPEDIPEAAQLWLAQAVQEGRLEVALRLAGDPILPLAASTQNPWIFERLASSRQSLSRILGRPPSGFVPGRGAASPEVAAALAAQGFSWIAVGRTEEAAPWTDAKGLAFLPFSVLESSAVGEGFVAEAAASLLAERGQASWRPARDWAADSSPSPGEPEQWVPFTGSLSHWDSTPLQKQSWRLFQAAADAVQAYQNSGSASLMILDRANQALFAASASRFFTGAVRSPAADREFREHLRRVFRLIRRRPPPELAAPAAAAPTAPDAGGEPGARSPGEGLRTGSAKNSLWFDASNDLAPGTTAQDLWTPKRLRITWTEKTVTFAVTMSRLEGSASAPNGFGGLLCDIYIDLNHLARRGASELMPGRKAFLKSIDAWEFALVVTGWNAGFYRSEPGQPPSLLESLKADSDVITNELRVQVPRRLLRGNPTGWGYLVAAMGTDRPLAQARPPQPAPQADGQPILGLLTTREELQRLRSPDAAARMAFSALRLKTEAY
;
A
#
# COMPACT_ATOMS: atom_id res chain seq x y z
N MET A 1 30.19 35.84 -25.92
CA MET A 1 28.82 35.75 -25.38
C MET A 1 27.84 36.23 -26.45
N ARG A 2 27.11 35.30 -27.08
CA ARG A 2 26.05 35.55 -28.06
C ARG A 2 24.91 34.54 -27.76
N PRO A 3 23.63 34.94 -27.76
CA PRO A 3 22.54 33.98 -27.66
C PRO A 3 22.05 33.58 -29.07
N ALA A 4 21.81 32.29 -29.28
CA ALA A 4 21.07 31.75 -30.43
C ALA A 4 19.80 31.09 -29.87
N LYS A 5 18.65 31.77 -30.02
CA LYS A 5 17.62 31.53 -31.03
C LYS A 5 16.92 30.16 -30.86
N ILE A 6 15.77 30.25 -30.18
CA ILE A 6 14.68 29.29 -30.18
C ILE A 6 14.08 29.27 -31.60
N LEU A 7 13.96 28.08 -32.19
CA LEU A 7 13.16 27.85 -33.39
C LEU A 7 11.94 27.00 -33.01
N CYS A 8 10.76 27.61 -33.13
CA CYS A 8 9.49 26.90 -33.25
C CYS A 8 9.33 26.39 -34.68
N ALA A 9 8.83 25.18 -34.84
CA ALA A 9 8.18 24.74 -36.07
C ALA A 9 6.95 23.90 -35.70
N ALA A 10 5.80 24.34 -36.21
CA ALA A 10 4.55 23.61 -36.20
C ALA A 10 4.37 22.91 -37.54
N PHE A 11 3.72 21.75 -37.54
CA PHE A 11 2.95 21.26 -38.69
C PHE A 11 1.73 20.50 -38.19
N ALA A 12 0.59 20.78 -38.82
CA ALA A 12 -0.70 20.14 -38.63
C ALA A 12 -0.90 19.05 -39.68
N LEU A 13 -1.71 18.03 -39.37
CA LEU A 13 -2.56 17.39 -40.37
C LEU A 13 -3.83 16.84 -39.71
N ALA A 14 -4.98 17.18 -40.31
CA ALA A 14 -6.31 16.74 -39.95
C ALA A 14 -6.73 15.54 -40.80
N CYS A 15 -7.58 14.66 -40.26
CA CYS A 15 -8.61 13.94 -41.02
C CYS A 15 -9.80 13.65 -40.10
N ALA A 16 -10.98 13.86 -40.65
CA ALA A 16 -12.29 13.83 -40.00
C ALA A 16 -13.16 12.71 -40.59
N GLY A 17 -14.21 12.35 -39.85
CA GLY A 17 -15.42 11.65 -40.30
C GLY A 17 -15.38 10.13 -40.14
N SER A 18 -16.45 9.41 -39.82
CA SER A 18 -17.85 9.75 -39.54
C SER A 18 -18.55 8.43 -39.16
N THR A 19 -19.49 8.46 -38.21
CA THR A 19 -20.49 7.41 -37.93
C THR A 19 -21.58 7.37 -39.02
N PRO A 20 -22.31 6.24 -39.18
CA PRO A 20 -23.71 6.14 -38.71
C PRO A 20 -24.02 4.78 -38.06
N ALA A 21 -24.83 4.68 -37.00
CA ALA A 21 -26.29 4.82 -36.87
C ALA A 21 -27.09 3.56 -37.29
N CYS A 22 -27.96 3.15 -36.35
CA CYS A 22 -28.85 1.99 -36.34
C CYS A 22 -29.88 1.96 -37.47
N ALA A 23 -30.28 0.75 -37.88
CA ALA A 23 -31.58 0.48 -38.47
C ALA A 23 -32.14 -0.85 -37.92
N TRP A 24 -33.37 -0.78 -37.43
CA TRP A 24 -34.22 -1.86 -36.92
C TRP A 24 -35.53 -1.85 -37.73
N PHE A 25 -36.33 -2.93 -37.63
CA PHE A 25 -37.48 -3.38 -38.45
C PHE A 25 -37.08 -4.23 -39.66
N GLY A 26 -37.59 -5.45 -39.89
CA GLY A 26 -38.64 -6.25 -39.26
C GLY A 26 -39.37 -7.05 -40.35
N LYS A 27 -39.48 -8.38 -40.23
CA LYS A 27 -40.61 -9.22 -40.69
C LYS A 27 -40.38 -10.72 -40.39
N SER A 28 -41.51 -11.37 -40.14
CA SER A 28 -41.80 -12.69 -39.54
C SER A 28 -41.46 -13.93 -40.40
N PRO A 29 -41.58 -15.15 -39.83
CA PRO A 29 -40.83 -16.34 -40.21
C PRO A 29 -41.63 -17.28 -41.11
N GLU A 30 -40.96 -17.99 -42.02
CA GLU A 30 -41.38 -19.27 -42.58
C GLU A 30 -40.22 -19.82 -43.42
N ASN A 31 -40.01 -21.15 -43.36
CA ASN A 31 -38.91 -21.94 -43.93
C ASN A 31 -37.67 -22.10 -43.03
N LEU A 32 -37.84 -22.97 -42.03
CA LEU A 32 -36.76 -23.71 -41.38
C LEU A 32 -36.25 -24.78 -42.36
N GLU A 33 -35.16 -24.48 -43.07
CA GLU A 33 -34.21 -25.51 -43.51
C GLU A 33 -33.11 -25.61 -42.44
N GLU A 34 -32.85 -26.83 -41.96
CA GLU A 34 -31.81 -27.13 -40.97
C GLU A 34 -30.45 -26.60 -41.44
N PRO A 35 -29.78 -25.70 -40.68
CA PRO A 35 -28.39 -25.39 -40.94
C PRO A 35 -27.53 -26.58 -40.52
N ALA A 36 -26.72 -27.04 -41.45
CA ALA A 36 -25.69 -28.05 -41.23
C ALA A 36 -24.89 -27.75 -39.96
N ALA A 37 -24.58 -28.82 -39.21
CA ALA A 37 -23.76 -28.78 -38.01
C ALA A 37 -22.51 -27.90 -38.22
N PRO A 38 -22.20 -26.96 -37.32
CA PRO A 38 -21.02 -26.13 -37.46
C PRO A 38 -19.80 -27.05 -37.53
N ALA A 39 -19.03 -26.92 -38.60
CA ALA A 39 -17.72 -27.55 -38.72
C ALA A 39 -16.96 -27.26 -37.42
N ALA A 40 -16.48 -28.32 -36.77
CA ALA A 40 -15.70 -28.22 -35.55
C ALA A 40 -14.62 -27.15 -35.76
N ALA A 41 -14.64 -26.11 -34.93
CA ALA A 41 -13.57 -25.12 -34.92
C ALA A 41 -12.24 -25.88 -34.85
N PRO A 42 -11.24 -25.54 -35.68
CA PRO A 42 -9.96 -26.21 -35.65
C PRO A 42 -9.46 -26.15 -34.21
N ALA A 43 -9.19 -27.32 -33.63
CA ALA A 43 -8.61 -27.44 -32.30
C ALA A 43 -7.45 -26.44 -32.22
N ALA A 44 -7.52 -25.52 -31.26
CA ALA A 44 -6.51 -24.50 -31.05
C ALA A 44 -5.15 -25.20 -31.05
N SER A 45 -4.38 -24.96 -32.10
CA SER A 45 -2.99 -25.37 -32.20
C SER A 45 -2.32 -24.87 -30.92
N SER A 46 -1.88 -25.80 -30.09
CA SER A 46 -1.12 -25.52 -28.88
C SER A 46 -0.02 -24.54 -29.24
N ALA A 47 -0.12 -23.30 -28.73
CA ALA A 47 0.78 -22.19 -29.01
C ALA A 47 2.20 -22.58 -28.60
N SER A 48 2.90 -23.20 -29.54
CA SER A 48 4.25 -23.71 -29.40
C SER A 48 5.20 -22.54 -29.20
N GLY A 49 5.69 -22.37 -27.97
CA GLY A 49 7.04 -21.86 -27.74
C GLY A 49 7.23 -20.38 -27.45
N ALA A 50 6.18 -19.58 -27.19
CA ALA A 50 6.39 -18.20 -26.74
C ALA A 50 7.09 -18.19 -25.36
N ARG A 51 8.24 -17.51 -25.27
CA ARG A 51 9.05 -17.41 -24.05
C ARG A 51 9.19 -15.95 -23.63
N ALA A 52 9.03 -15.67 -22.34
CA ALA A 52 9.37 -14.37 -21.79
C ALA A 52 10.87 -14.29 -21.48
N LEU A 53 11.48 -13.14 -21.76
CA LEU A 53 12.82 -12.82 -21.28
C LEU A 53 12.72 -11.76 -20.19
N LEU A 54 13.20 -12.10 -18.99
CA LEU A 54 13.34 -11.19 -17.86
C LEU A 54 14.82 -10.98 -17.56
N TRP A 55 15.30 -9.76 -17.75
CA TRP A 55 16.66 -9.37 -17.40
C TRP A 55 16.68 -8.60 -16.08
N VAL A 56 17.46 -9.12 -15.12
CA VAL A 56 17.64 -8.54 -13.78
C VAL A 56 19.11 -8.14 -13.61
N PRO A 57 19.55 -6.96 -14.11
CA PRO A 57 20.95 -6.56 -14.11
C PRO A 57 21.46 -6.18 -12.70
N ASP A 58 22.77 -6.21 -12.48
CA ASP A 58 23.37 -5.42 -11.40
C ASP A 58 23.44 -3.97 -11.88
N PRO A 59 22.67 -3.04 -11.28
CA PRO A 59 22.61 -1.65 -11.75
C PRO A 59 23.97 -0.95 -11.72
N ARG A 60 24.90 -1.37 -10.86
CA ARG A 60 26.25 -0.80 -10.76
C ARG A 60 27.16 -1.22 -11.91
N LYS A 61 26.82 -2.32 -12.59
CA LYS A 61 27.58 -2.91 -13.70
C LYS A 61 26.84 -2.77 -15.03
N LEU A 62 25.63 -2.23 -15.03
CA LEU A 62 24.83 -2.06 -16.22
C LEU A 62 25.42 -0.97 -17.11
N ASP A 63 25.82 -1.36 -18.32
CA ASP A 63 26.19 -0.43 -19.38
C ASP A 63 24.94 0.09 -20.08
N TRP A 64 24.54 1.31 -19.71
CA TRP A 64 23.36 1.99 -20.24
C TRP A 64 23.48 2.35 -21.71
N GLU A 65 24.69 2.71 -22.18
CA GLU A 65 24.92 3.03 -23.59
C GLU A 65 24.93 1.76 -24.43
N GLY A 66 25.53 0.68 -23.94
CA GLY A 66 25.45 -0.63 -24.57
C GLY A 66 24.02 -1.16 -24.68
N LEU A 67 23.21 -1.00 -23.63
CA LEU A 67 21.78 -1.36 -23.65
C LEU A 67 21.00 -0.50 -24.65
N ARG A 68 21.23 0.81 -24.67
CA ARG A 68 20.63 1.71 -25.65
C ARG A 68 21.00 1.29 -27.08
N GLY A 69 22.29 1.08 -27.34
CA GLY A 69 22.79 0.64 -28.64
C GLY A 69 22.25 -0.73 -29.07
N LEU A 70 22.03 -1.66 -28.13
CA LEU A 70 21.35 -2.92 -28.39
C LEU A 70 19.91 -2.68 -28.86
N LEU A 71 19.16 -1.84 -28.16
CA LEU A 71 17.81 -1.47 -28.59
C LEU A 71 17.85 -0.70 -29.90
N GLU A 72 18.82 0.15 -30.19
CA GLU A 72 18.87 0.85 -31.48
C GLU A 72 19.18 -0.11 -32.65
N ARG A 73 20.04 -1.11 -32.45
CA ARG A 73 20.41 -2.10 -33.49
C ARG A 73 19.34 -3.16 -33.71
N GLU A 74 18.74 -3.68 -32.64
CA GLU A 74 17.82 -4.80 -32.69
C GLU A 74 16.37 -4.31 -32.59
N GLU A 75 15.82 -3.80 -33.70
CA GLU A 75 14.44 -3.28 -33.76
C GLU A 75 13.39 -4.27 -33.25
N ALA A 76 13.63 -5.57 -33.41
CA ALA A 76 12.76 -6.66 -32.97
C ALA A 76 12.98 -7.09 -31.50
N ALA A 77 13.98 -6.57 -30.79
CA ALA A 77 14.23 -6.93 -29.40
C ALA A 77 13.03 -6.54 -28.53
N ARG A 78 12.44 -7.53 -27.85
CA ARG A 78 11.33 -7.37 -26.92
C ARG A 78 11.60 -8.18 -25.66
N PHE A 79 11.77 -7.50 -24.53
CA PHE A 79 12.04 -8.16 -23.26
C PHE A 79 11.64 -7.28 -22.07
N THR A 80 11.72 -7.86 -20.87
CA THR A 80 11.47 -7.17 -19.60
C THR A 80 12.78 -6.86 -18.91
N LEU A 81 12.92 -5.63 -18.44
CA LEU A 81 14.05 -5.16 -17.65
C LEU A 81 13.59 -4.80 -16.24
N ALA A 82 14.19 -5.40 -15.22
CA ALA A 82 13.84 -5.16 -13.82
C ALA A 82 14.75 -4.10 -13.20
N LEU A 83 14.20 -2.92 -12.89
CA LEU A 83 14.97 -1.77 -12.39
C LEU A 83 14.32 -1.17 -11.14
N ALA A 84 15.17 -0.70 -10.23
CA ALA A 84 14.74 0.24 -9.21
C ALA A 84 14.85 1.67 -9.77
N PRO A 85 13.93 2.58 -9.45
CA PRO A 85 13.96 3.95 -9.96
C PRO A 85 15.24 4.70 -9.56
N GLU A 86 15.82 4.37 -8.40
CA GLU A 86 17.07 4.97 -7.91
C GLU A 86 18.30 4.55 -8.72
N ASP A 87 18.20 3.46 -9.46
CA ASP A 87 19.29 2.90 -10.27
C ASP A 87 19.32 3.47 -11.69
N ILE A 88 18.30 4.23 -12.11
CA ILE A 88 18.18 4.77 -13.48
C ILE A 88 18.86 6.14 -13.57
N PRO A 89 19.98 6.27 -14.31
CA PRO A 89 20.64 7.56 -14.52
C PRO A 89 19.70 8.54 -15.21
N GLU A 90 19.80 9.82 -14.88
CA GLU A 90 18.97 10.87 -15.47
C GLU A 90 19.07 10.89 -17.01
N ALA A 91 20.27 10.69 -17.56
CA ALA A 91 20.52 10.61 -19.00
C ALA A 91 19.77 9.43 -19.68
N ALA A 92 19.41 8.38 -18.93
CA ALA A 92 18.72 7.21 -19.47
C ALA A 92 17.18 7.31 -19.41
N GLN A 93 16.64 8.17 -18.56
CA GLN A 93 15.20 8.22 -18.27
C GLN A 93 14.36 8.48 -19.52
N LEU A 94 14.78 9.44 -20.36
CA LEU A 94 14.02 9.84 -21.54
C LEU A 94 13.93 8.73 -22.60
N TRP A 95 15.06 8.11 -22.97
CA TRP A 95 15.05 7.07 -24.00
C TRP A 95 14.43 5.77 -23.48
N LEU A 96 14.54 5.46 -22.19
CA LEU A 96 13.84 4.32 -21.59
C LEU A 96 12.33 4.50 -21.68
N ALA A 97 11.81 5.67 -21.32
CA ALA A 97 10.38 5.98 -21.43
C ALA A 97 9.90 5.84 -22.88
N GLN A 98 10.69 6.31 -23.85
CA GLN A 98 10.41 6.15 -25.28
C GLN A 98 10.37 4.67 -25.69
N ALA A 99 11.40 3.88 -25.35
CA ALA A 99 11.43 2.44 -25.66
C ALA A 99 10.26 1.68 -25.04
N VAL A 100 9.81 2.11 -23.86
CA VAL A 100 8.65 1.57 -23.16
C VAL A 100 7.35 1.94 -23.87
N GLN A 101 7.21 3.17 -24.35
CA GLN A 101 6.05 3.65 -25.11
C GLN A 101 5.93 2.95 -26.46
N GLU A 102 7.04 2.73 -27.16
CA GLU A 102 7.11 1.98 -28.43
C GLU A 102 6.86 0.46 -28.25
N GLY A 103 6.69 0.00 -27.00
CA GLY A 103 6.46 -1.40 -26.68
C GLY A 103 7.69 -2.29 -26.88
N ARG A 104 8.86 -1.69 -27.10
CA ARG A 104 10.13 -2.39 -27.32
C ARG A 104 10.69 -2.97 -26.04
N LEU A 105 10.46 -2.26 -24.94
CA LEU A 105 10.90 -2.62 -23.61
C LEU A 105 9.71 -2.64 -22.64
N GLU A 106 9.65 -3.64 -21.77
CA GLU A 106 8.90 -3.52 -20.52
C GLU A 106 9.88 -3.23 -19.39
N VAL A 107 9.56 -2.27 -18.52
CA VAL A 107 10.32 -2.04 -17.30
C VAL A 107 9.45 -2.46 -16.11
N ALA A 108 9.88 -3.52 -15.43
CA ALA A 108 9.25 -4.01 -14.22
C ALA A 108 9.90 -3.37 -12.98
N LEU A 109 9.10 -3.10 -11.95
CA LEU A 109 9.60 -2.50 -10.73
C LEU A 109 10.43 -3.53 -9.94
N ARG A 110 11.60 -3.08 -9.47
CA ARG A 110 12.42 -3.75 -8.48
C ARG A 110 12.70 -2.78 -7.33
N LEU A 111 12.92 -3.29 -6.12
CA LEU A 111 13.32 -2.46 -4.99
C LEU A 111 14.84 -2.44 -4.88
N ALA A 112 15.42 -1.25 -4.70
CA ALA A 112 16.87 -1.12 -4.58
C ALA A 112 17.44 -2.02 -3.46
N GLY A 113 18.53 -2.74 -3.77
CA GLY A 113 19.16 -3.69 -2.85
C GLY A 113 18.49 -5.06 -2.75
N ASP A 114 17.36 -5.30 -3.42
CA ASP A 114 16.68 -6.60 -3.46
C ASP A 114 16.36 -7.19 -2.09
N PRO A 115 15.52 -6.54 -1.27
CA PRO A 115 15.07 -7.15 -0.04
C PRO A 115 14.35 -8.49 -0.31
N ILE A 116 14.59 -9.48 0.56
CA ILE A 116 13.83 -10.74 0.58
C ILE A 116 12.47 -10.46 1.21
N LEU A 117 11.48 -10.15 0.37
CA LEU A 117 10.20 -9.60 0.83
C LEU A 117 9.46 -10.46 1.86
N PRO A 118 9.36 -11.79 1.74
CA PRO A 118 8.67 -12.59 2.74
C PRO A 118 9.26 -12.42 4.16
N LEU A 119 10.59 -12.34 4.25
CA LEU A 119 11.31 -12.15 5.51
C LEU A 119 11.26 -10.70 6.00
N ALA A 120 11.16 -9.73 5.09
CA ALA A 120 10.96 -8.34 5.46
C ALA A 120 9.52 -8.07 5.94
N ALA A 121 8.52 -8.67 5.28
CA ALA A 121 7.10 -8.49 5.57
C ALA A 121 6.68 -9.17 6.88
N SER A 122 7.35 -10.27 7.26
CA SER A 122 7.08 -10.96 8.54
C SER A 122 7.36 -10.11 9.77
N THR A 123 8.09 -9.00 9.63
CA THR A 123 8.44 -8.10 10.74
C THR A 123 7.25 -7.28 11.28
N GLN A 124 6.02 -7.48 10.77
CA GLN A 124 4.82 -6.68 11.08
C GLN A 124 4.97 -5.18 10.83
N ASN A 125 6.06 -4.75 10.19
CA ASN A 125 6.40 -3.36 10.02
C ASN A 125 6.05 -2.91 8.58
N PRO A 126 5.20 -1.89 8.40
CA PRO A 126 4.66 -1.51 7.09
C PRO A 126 5.67 -0.83 6.14
N TRP A 127 6.91 -0.55 6.60
CA TRP A 127 7.92 0.18 5.83
C TRP A 127 8.13 -0.37 4.40
N ILE A 128 8.04 -1.69 4.22
CA ILE A 128 8.30 -2.32 2.93
C ILE A 128 7.22 -1.97 1.90
N PHE A 129 5.97 -1.83 2.35
CA PHE A 129 4.85 -1.44 1.49
C PHE A 129 4.86 0.06 1.20
N GLU A 130 5.28 0.88 2.17
CA GLU A 130 5.52 2.30 1.92
C GLU A 130 6.63 2.51 0.87
N ARG A 131 7.72 1.73 0.99
CA ARG A 131 8.82 1.73 0.01
C ARG A 131 8.32 1.28 -1.37
N LEU A 132 7.56 0.20 -1.44
CA LEU A 132 6.96 -0.30 -2.68
C LEU A 132 6.11 0.78 -3.38
N ALA A 133 5.21 1.44 -2.63
CA ALA A 133 4.37 2.50 -3.17
C ALA A 133 5.19 3.70 -3.67
N SER A 134 6.18 4.15 -2.89
CA SER A 134 7.06 5.27 -3.26
C SER A 134 7.93 4.97 -4.49
N SER A 135 8.53 3.76 -4.55
CA SER A 135 9.32 3.33 -5.70
C SER A 135 8.45 3.15 -6.95
N ARG A 136 7.23 2.61 -6.81
CA ARG A 136 6.25 2.54 -7.93
C ARG A 136 5.92 3.94 -8.45
N GLN A 137 5.61 4.90 -7.58
CA GLN A 137 5.31 6.27 -7.98
C GLN A 137 6.51 6.93 -8.67
N SER A 138 7.73 6.71 -8.17
CA SER A 138 8.95 7.26 -8.74
C SER A 138 9.24 6.69 -10.13
N LEU A 139 9.13 5.36 -10.29
CA LEU A 139 9.29 4.72 -11.59
C LEU A 139 8.17 5.14 -12.55
N SER A 140 6.94 5.34 -12.07
CA SER A 140 5.84 5.85 -12.89
C SER A 140 6.12 7.23 -13.47
N ARG A 141 6.81 8.09 -12.71
CA ARG A 141 7.21 9.43 -13.17
C ARG A 141 8.28 9.35 -14.26
N ILE A 142 9.24 8.43 -14.11
CA ILE A 142 10.30 8.20 -15.11
C ILE A 142 9.69 7.67 -16.41
N LEU A 143 8.81 6.67 -16.32
CA LEU A 143 8.27 5.96 -17.50
C LEU A 143 7.05 6.63 -18.13
N GLY A 144 6.45 7.64 -17.48
CA GLY A 144 5.18 8.24 -17.89
C GLY A 144 3.94 7.36 -17.69
N ARG A 145 4.11 6.13 -17.16
CA ARG A 145 3.03 5.19 -16.84
C ARG A 145 3.43 4.27 -15.68
N PRO A 146 2.48 3.76 -14.89
CA PRO A 146 2.80 2.83 -13.82
C PRO A 146 3.36 1.50 -14.35
N PRO A 147 4.34 0.89 -13.66
CA PRO A 147 4.84 -0.44 -14.02
C PRO A 147 3.74 -1.50 -13.80
N SER A 148 3.58 -2.41 -14.76
CA SER A 148 2.69 -3.58 -14.71
C SER A 148 3.25 -4.69 -13.83
N GLY A 149 4.56 -4.89 -13.91
CA GLY A 149 5.27 -6.00 -13.28
C GLY A 149 6.05 -5.63 -12.03
N PHE A 150 6.23 -6.61 -11.15
CA PHE A 150 7.11 -6.53 -10.01
C PHE A 150 8.10 -7.71 -9.97
N VAL A 151 9.36 -7.42 -9.68
CA VAL A 151 10.41 -8.43 -9.54
C VAL A 151 10.95 -8.36 -8.11
N PRO A 152 10.52 -9.27 -7.22
CA PRO A 152 11.02 -9.32 -5.86
C PRO A 152 12.50 -9.71 -5.84
N GLY A 153 13.17 -9.34 -4.76
CA GLY A 153 14.54 -9.78 -4.52
C GLY A 153 14.62 -11.30 -4.57
N ARG A 154 15.42 -11.82 -5.51
CA ARG A 154 15.61 -13.27 -5.74
C ARG A 154 14.33 -14.03 -6.10
N GLY A 155 13.28 -13.38 -6.61
CA GLY A 155 12.04 -14.08 -6.95
C GLY A 155 11.22 -14.52 -5.73
N ALA A 156 11.56 -14.04 -4.53
CA ALA A 156 10.91 -14.43 -3.29
C ALA A 156 9.59 -13.68 -3.08
N ALA A 157 8.49 -14.40 -2.89
CA ALA A 157 7.18 -13.81 -2.63
C ALA A 157 6.39 -14.63 -1.60
N SER A 158 5.33 -14.02 -1.07
CA SER A 158 4.40 -14.61 -0.10
C SER A 158 2.99 -14.10 -0.35
N PRO A 159 1.94 -14.72 0.24
CA PRO A 159 0.56 -14.28 0.07
C PRO A 159 0.35 -12.81 0.47
N GLU A 160 0.97 -12.36 1.58
CA GLU A 160 0.86 -10.97 2.05
C GLU A 160 1.51 -9.99 1.06
N VAL A 161 2.64 -10.38 0.48
CA VAL A 161 3.35 -9.57 -0.53
C VAL A 161 2.49 -9.48 -1.80
N ALA A 162 1.91 -10.59 -2.25
CA ALA A 162 1.03 -10.61 -3.41
C ALA A 162 -0.23 -9.77 -3.21
N ALA A 163 -0.88 -9.91 -2.06
CA ALA A 163 -2.02 -9.08 -1.67
C ALA A 163 -1.70 -7.59 -1.76
N ALA A 164 -0.56 -7.18 -1.18
CA ALA A 164 -0.10 -5.80 -1.26
C ALA A 164 0.22 -5.34 -2.69
N LEU A 165 0.81 -6.20 -3.52
CA LEU A 165 1.10 -5.88 -4.93
C LEU A 165 -0.20 -5.72 -5.75
N ALA A 166 -1.16 -6.62 -5.59
CA ALA A 166 -2.47 -6.52 -6.22
C ALA A 166 -3.17 -5.20 -5.81
N ALA A 167 -3.14 -4.85 -4.52
CA ALA A 167 -3.70 -3.60 -4.01
C ALA A 167 -3.01 -2.34 -4.57
N GLN A 168 -1.72 -2.44 -4.94
CA GLN A 168 -0.98 -1.37 -5.62
C GLN A 168 -1.23 -1.34 -7.14
N GLY A 169 -1.97 -2.31 -7.69
CA GLY A 169 -2.32 -2.40 -9.12
C GLY A 169 -1.19 -2.98 -9.98
N PHE A 170 -0.39 -3.91 -9.45
CA PHE A 170 0.47 -4.76 -10.28
C PHE A 170 -0.38 -5.85 -10.94
N SER A 171 -0.06 -6.19 -12.19
CA SER A 171 -0.74 -7.26 -12.94
C SER A 171 0.03 -8.57 -12.90
N TRP A 172 1.34 -8.54 -12.66
CA TRP A 172 2.15 -9.74 -12.56
C TRP A 172 3.35 -9.59 -11.60
N ILE A 173 3.83 -10.73 -11.09
CA ILE A 173 5.04 -10.85 -10.27
C ILE A 173 5.92 -12.00 -10.78
N ALA A 174 7.25 -11.77 -10.81
CA ALA A 174 8.21 -12.82 -11.13
C ALA A 174 8.52 -13.69 -9.90
N VAL A 175 8.47 -15.01 -10.07
CA VAL A 175 8.76 -15.99 -9.02
C VAL A 175 9.70 -17.08 -9.55
N GLY A 176 10.33 -17.83 -8.66
CA GLY A 176 11.11 -19.00 -9.04
C GLY A 176 10.25 -20.09 -9.66
N ARG A 177 10.92 -20.92 -10.46
CA ARG A 177 10.28 -22.05 -11.10
C ARG A 177 9.83 -23.07 -10.05
N THR A 178 8.53 -23.32 -10.00
CA THR A 178 7.92 -24.45 -9.30
C THR A 178 7.94 -25.70 -10.20
N GLU A 179 7.54 -26.87 -9.69
CA GLU A 179 7.37 -28.07 -10.51
C GLU A 179 6.35 -27.82 -11.64
N GLU A 180 5.30 -27.07 -11.33
CA GLU A 180 4.32 -26.54 -12.26
C GLU A 180 4.90 -25.32 -13.00
N ALA A 181 5.64 -25.57 -14.09
CA ALA A 181 6.32 -24.51 -14.86
C ALA A 181 5.37 -23.51 -15.58
N ALA A 182 4.06 -23.58 -15.34
CA ALA A 182 3.05 -22.73 -15.97
C ALA A 182 2.71 -21.52 -15.09
N PRO A 183 2.41 -20.34 -15.67
CA PRO A 183 1.87 -19.21 -14.92
C PRO A 183 0.55 -19.55 -14.19
N TRP A 184 0.35 -18.97 -13.02
CA TRP A 184 -0.90 -19.05 -12.26
C TRP A 184 -1.40 -17.67 -11.82
N THR A 185 -2.66 -17.57 -11.39
CA THR A 185 -3.24 -16.32 -10.84
C THR A 185 -3.82 -16.55 -9.44
N ASP A 186 -3.63 -15.57 -8.56
CA ASP A 186 -4.35 -15.54 -7.29
C ASP A 186 -5.82 -15.08 -7.46
N ALA A 187 -6.59 -15.14 -6.38
CA ALA A 187 -7.98 -14.70 -6.34
C ALA A 187 -8.18 -13.21 -6.68
N LYS A 188 -7.12 -12.40 -6.68
CA LYS A 188 -7.14 -10.96 -7.00
C LYS A 188 -6.68 -10.67 -8.43
N GLY A 189 -6.36 -11.71 -9.20
CA GLY A 189 -5.92 -11.60 -10.59
C GLY A 189 -4.46 -11.18 -10.77
N LEU A 190 -3.63 -11.26 -9.72
CA LEU A 190 -2.18 -11.09 -9.87
C LEU A 190 -1.60 -12.36 -10.50
N ALA A 191 -0.95 -12.21 -11.68
CA ALA A 191 -0.31 -13.33 -12.36
C ALA A 191 1.09 -13.61 -11.81
N PHE A 192 1.38 -14.87 -11.53
CA PHE A 192 2.68 -15.35 -11.07
C PHE A 192 3.40 -16.01 -12.22
N LEU A 193 4.57 -15.46 -12.54
CA LEU A 193 5.35 -15.88 -13.70
C LEU A 193 6.59 -16.65 -13.24
N PRO A 194 6.63 -17.98 -13.43
CA PRO A 194 7.79 -18.78 -13.04
C PRO A 194 8.96 -18.55 -14.00
N PHE A 195 10.11 -18.13 -13.46
CA PHE A 195 11.35 -17.96 -14.21
C PHE A 195 12.41 -18.97 -13.78
N SER A 196 13.13 -19.52 -14.77
CA SER A 196 14.34 -20.29 -14.54
C SER A 196 15.56 -19.39 -14.70
N VAL A 197 16.50 -19.45 -13.76
CA VAL A 197 17.79 -18.78 -13.92
C VAL A 197 18.56 -19.49 -15.03
N LEU A 198 18.98 -18.74 -16.04
CA LEU A 198 19.95 -19.24 -17.01
C LEU A 198 21.31 -19.15 -16.33
N GLU A 199 21.77 -20.26 -15.74
CA GLU A 199 23.14 -20.38 -15.25
C GLU A 199 24.07 -20.28 -16.47
N SER A 200 24.71 -19.13 -16.64
CA SER A 200 25.81 -19.04 -17.59
C SER A 200 27.09 -19.45 -16.85
N SER A 201 27.61 -20.62 -17.18
CA SER A 201 28.90 -21.12 -16.73
C SER A 201 30.10 -20.38 -17.37
N ALA A 202 29.84 -19.38 -18.23
CA ALA A 202 30.85 -18.61 -18.95
C ALA A 202 31.11 -17.19 -18.40
N VAL A 203 30.55 -16.83 -17.22
CA VAL A 203 30.47 -15.43 -16.76
C VAL A 203 31.67 -15.04 -15.89
N GLY A 204 32.67 -14.43 -16.53
CA GLY A 204 33.62 -13.56 -15.84
C GLY A 204 32.94 -12.29 -15.30
N GLU A 205 33.57 -11.61 -14.35
CA GLU A 205 33.08 -10.36 -13.74
C GLU A 205 32.97 -9.21 -14.77
N GLY A 206 31.89 -9.18 -15.55
CA GLY A 206 31.70 -8.19 -16.60
C GLY A 206 30.55 -8.53 -17.54
N PHE A 207 29.36 -8.77 -17.02
CA PHE A 207 28.18 -8.98 -17.87
C PHE A 207 27.52 -7.63 -18.19
N VAL A 208 27.93 -7.09 -19.33
CA VAL A 208 27.44 -5.89 -20.02
C VAL A 208 26.40 -6.34 -21.07
N ALA A 209 25.56 -5.42 -21.59
CA ALA A 209 24.48 -5.65 -22.57
C ALA A 209 24.79 -6.64 -23.72
N GLU A 210 26.05 -6.88 -24.06
CA GLU A 210 26.52 -7.90 -25.00
C GLU A 210 25.98 -9.30 -24.74
N ALA A 211 25.86 -9.75 -23.49
CA ALA A 211 25.40 -11.12 -23.28
C ALA A 211 23.88 -11.27 -23.34
N ALA A 212 23.12 -10.21 -23.06
CA ALA A 212 21.72 -10.14 -23.42
C ALA A 212 21.58 -10.14 -24.95
N ALA A 213 22.45 -9.44 -25.66
CA ALA A 213 22.53 -9.47 -27.12
C ALA A 213 22.88 -10.86 -27.66
N SER A 214 23.84 -11.58 -27.06
CA SER A 214 24.18 -12.95 -27.42
C SER A 214 23.02 -13.91 -27.14
N LEU A 215 22.30 -13.77 -26.02
CA LEU A 215 21.09 -14.56 -25.75
C LEU A 215 19.96 -14.29 -26.74
N LEU A 216 19.83 -13.03 -27.19
CA LEU A 216 18.88 -12.62 -28.22
C LEU A 216 19.31 -13.14 -29.61
N ALA A 217 20.61 -13.18 -29.90
CA ALA A 217 21.19 -13.56 -31.20
C ALA A 217 21.38 -15.08 -31.38
N GLU A 218 21.86 -15.80 -30.36
CA GLU A 218 22.17 -17.25 -30.43
C GLU A 218 20.92 -18.13 -30.56
N ARG A 219 19.73 -17.62 -30.20
CA ARG A 219 18.49 -18.40 -30.20
C ARG A 219 17.51 -17.99 -31.29
N GLY A 220 18.04 -17.58 -32.45
CA GLY A 220 17.40 -16.97 -33.63
C GLY A 220 16.12 -17.59 -34.26
N GLN A 221 15.23 -18.21 -33.48
CA GLN A 221 13.88 -18.61 -33.87
C GLN A 221 12.82 -18.44 -32.77
N ALA A 222 13.19 -18.21 -31.50
CA ALA A 222 12.20 -17.96 -30.45
C ALA A 222 11.94 -16.46 -30.30
N SER A 223 10.72 -16.00 -30.62
CA SER A 223 10.31 -14.61 -30.34
C SER A 223 10.25 -14.41 -28.82
N TRP A 224 11.31 -13.86 -28.24
CA TRP A 224 11.26 -13.40 -26.86
C TRP A 224 10.20 -12.31 -26.74
N ARG A 225 9.42 -12.36 -25.67
CA ARG A 225 8.38 -11.37 -25.37
C ARG A 225 8.60 -10.73 -24.01
N PRO A 226 8.05 -9.53 -23.78
CA PRO A 226 7.89 -8.98 -22.45
C PRO A 226 7.03 -9.89 -21.57
N ALA A 227 7.26 -9.84 -20.27
CA ALA A 227 6.62 -10.70 -19.28
C ALA A 227 5.12 -10.40 -19.17
N ARG A 228 4.70 -9.14 -19.33
CA ARG A 228 3.26 -8.79 -19.40
C ARG A 228 2.55 -9.49 -20.56
N ASP A 229 3.21 -9.60 -21.72
CA ASP A 229 2.60 -10.15 -22.92
C ASP A 229 2.48 -11.67 -22.75
N TRP A 230 3.51 -12.30 -22.17
CA TRP A 230 3.43 -13.70 -21.77
C TRP A 230 2.34 -13.98 -20.71
N ALA A 231 2.21 -13.11 -19.70
CA ALA A 231 1.15 -13.23 -18.70
C ALA A 231 -0.24 -13.18 -19.34
N ALA A 232 -0.47 -12.28 -20.29
CA ALA A 232 -1.73 -12.16 -21.01
C ALA A 232 -2.01 -13.37 -21.91
N ASP A 233 -1.00 -13.87 -22.63
CA ASP A 233 -1.13 -14.98 -23.58
C ASP A 233 -1.30 -16.34 -22.87
N SER A 234 -0.66 -16.51 -21.71
CA SER A 234 -0.57 -17.81 -21.02
C SER A 234 -1.88 -18.29 -20.38
N SER A 235 -2.91 -17.43 -20.26
CA SER A 235 -4.16 -17.72 -19.56
C SER A 235 -3.91 -18.41 -18.20
N PRO A 236 -3.30 -17.72 -17.23
CA PRO A 236 -2.79 -18.34 -16.02
C PRO A 236 -3.88 -19.11 -15.28
N SER A 237 -3.62 -20.35 -14.90
CA SER A 237 -4.59 -21.16 -14.18
C SER A 237 -4.90 -20.53 -12.82
N PRO A 238 -6.17 -20.48 -12.38
CA PRO A 238 -6.49 -20.08 -11.02
C PRO A 238 -5.95 -21.14 -10.06
N GLY A 239 -5.19 -20.72 -9.06
CA GLY A 239 -4.59 -21.63 -8.08
C GLY A 239 -3.44 -20.97 -7.35
N GLU A 240 -3.11 -21.49 -6.17
CA GLU A 240 -1.94 -21.07 -5.40
C GLU A 240 -1.07 -22.30 -5.16
N PRO A 241 0.23 -22.28 -5.51
CA PRO A 241 1.11 -23.40 -5.18
C PRO A 241 1.23 -23.52 -3.67
N GLU A 242 1.39 -24.76 -3.20
CA GLU A 242 1.60 -25.02 -1.77
C GLU A 242 2.85 -24.32 -1.23
N GLN A 243 3.85 -24.11 -2.09
CA GLN A 243 5.09 -23.43 -1.74
C GLN A 243 5.55 -22.43 -2.81
N TRP A 244 5.91 -21.24 -2.34
CA TRP A 244 6.44 -20.16 -3.16
C TRP A 244 7.96 -20.23 -3.18
N VAL A 245 8.53 -20.52 -4.35
CA VAL A 245 9.96 -20.80 -4.50
C VAL A 245 10.68 -19.57 -5.07
N PRO A 246 11.69 -19.00 -4.38
CA PRO A 246 12.64 -18.07 -4.96
C PRO A 246 13.34 -18.59 -6.24
N PHE A 247 13.93 -17.71 -7.04
CA PHE A 247 14.77 -18.07 -8.21
C PHE A 247 15.91 -19.03 -7.87
N THR A 248 16.35 -19.05 -6.60
CA THR A 248 17.46 -19.87 -6.11
C THR A 248 16.98 -21.12 -5.35
N GLY A 249 15.70 -21.50 -5.47
CA GLY A 249 15.14 -22.62 -4.70
C GLY A 249 14.59 -22.16 -3.34
N SER A 250 15.03 -22.75 -2.24
CA SER A 250 14.40 -22.56 -0.93
C SER A 250 14.67 -21.21 -0.25
N LEU A 251 13.67 -20.71 0.50
CA LEU A 251 13.83 -19.58 1.43
C LEU A 251 14.70 -19.91 2.66
N SER A 252 14.85 -21.19 3.01
CA SER A 252 15.62 -21.61 4.19
C SER A 252 17.10 -21.22 4.15
N HIS A 253 17.63 -20.91 2.97
CA HIS A 253 19.01 -20.43 2.84
C HIS A 253 19.24 -19.03 3.41
N TRP A 254 18.19 -18.30 3.78
CA TRP A 254 18.24 -16.88 4.13
C TRP A 254 18.06 -16.59 5.63
N ASP A 255 17.67 -17.60 6.41
CA ASP A 255 17.42 -17.51 7.84
C ASP A 255 17.92 -18.75 8.63
N SER A 256 18.66 -19.66 7.99
CA SER A 256 19.09 -20.91 8.62
C SER A 256 20.26 -20.74 9.57
N THR A 257 21.23 -19.87 9.27
CA THR A 257 22.44 -19.74 10.09
C THR A 257 22.25 -18.80 11.29
N PRO A 258 22.97 -19.02 12.41
CA PRO A 258 22.93 -18.10 13.56
C PRO A 258 23.24 -16.65 13.20
N LEU A 259 24.16 -16.42 12.26
CA LEU A 259 24.54 -15.09 11.79
C LEU A 259 23.40 -14.40 11.00
N GLN A 260 22.70 -15.15 10.15
CA GLN A 260 21.52 -14.64 9.44
C GLN A 260 20.39 -14.31 10.40
N LYS A 261 20.08 -15.20 11.35
CA LYS A 261 19.09 -14.95 12.41
C LYS A 261 19.45 -13.72 13.25
N GLN A 262 20.73 -13.54 13.59
CA GLN A 262 21.19 -12.34 14.29
C GLN A 262 21.00 -11.09 13.43
N SER A 263 21.30 -11.16 12.14
CA SER A 263 21.15 -10.04 11.22
C SER A 263 19.69 -9.62 11.07
N TRP A 264 18.77 -10.58 10.93
CA TRP A 264 17.34 -10.30 10.90
C TRP A 264 16.86 -9.67 12.20
N ARG A 265 17.28 -10.17 13.36
CA ARG A 265 16.97 -9.55 14.65
C ARG A 265 17.48 -8.11 14.76
N LEU A 266 18.71 -7.85 14.33
CA LEU A 266 19.30 -6.50 14.33
C LEU A 266 18.58 -5.55 13.36
N PHE A 267 18.23 -6.06 12.18
CA PHE A 267 17.47 -5.33 11.18
C PHE A 267 16.07 -4.97 11.70
N GLN A 268 15.36 -5.94 12.28
CA GLN A 268 14.03 -5.76 12.88
C GLN A 268 14.08 -4.75 14.03
N ALA A 269 15.08 -4.85 14.92
CA ALA A 269 15.26 -3.87 15.99
C ALA A 269 15.45 -2.43 15.47
N ALA A 270 16.15 -2.26 14.33
CA ALA A 270 16.29 -0.96 13.69
C ALA A 270 14.97 -0.50 13.04
N ALA A 271 14.26 -1.39 12.34
CA ALA A 271 12.96 -1.10 11.74
C ALA A 271 11.93 -0.68 12.79
N ASP A 272 11.86 -1.39 13.91
CA ASP A 272 10.99 -1.08 15.04
C ASP A 272 11.36 0.26 15.69
N ALA A 273 12.65 0.58 15.76
CA ALA A 273 13.10 1.87 16.27
C ALA A 273 12.70 3.03 15.35
N VAL A 274 12.77 2.84 14.03
CA VAL A 274 12.31 3.83 13.03
C VAL A 274 10.79 4.00 13.12
N GLN A 275 10.04 2.89 13.16
CA GLN A 275 8.59 2.94 13.32
C GLN A 275 8.18 3.63 14.63
N ALA A 276 8.85 3.32 15.73
CA ALA A 276 8.62 3.97 17.01
C ALA A 276 8.98 5.46 16.98
N TYR A 277 9.98 5.86 16.19
CA TYR A 277 10.30 7.28 15.96
C TYR A 277 9.21 7.96 15.13
N GLN A 278 8.82 7.38 13.99
CA GLN A 278 7.70 7.86 13.16
C GLN A 278 6.43 8.06 14.00
N ASN A 279 6.11 7.09 14.86
CA ASN A 279 4.94 7.10 15.72
C ASN A 279 5.10 7.97 16.98
N SER A 280 6.31 8.49 17.28
CA SER A 280 6.50 9.39 18.42
C SER A 280 5.91 10.77 18.17
N GLY A 281 5.57 11.08 16.91
CA GLY A 281 5.04 12.33 16.34
C GLY A 281 5.73 13.64 16.73
N SER A 282 6.86 13.53 17.43
CA SER A 282 7.96 14.49 17.41
C SER A 282 8.98 14.17 16.31
N ALA A 283 8.66 13.22 15.43
CA ALA A 283 9.54 12.82 14.33
C ALA A 283 9.82 14.00 13.40
N SER A 284 11.09 14.40 13.32
CA SER A 284 11.55 15.27 12.25
C SER A 284 11.59 14.48 10.97
N LEU A 285 11.14 15.13 9.92
CA LEU A 285 10.71 14.44 8.75
C LEU A 285 11.84 14.14 7.78
N MET A 286 12.71 15.12 7.63
CA MET A 286 14.03 14.93 7.03
C MET A 286 14.84 13.85 7.78
N ILE A 287 14.70 13.73 9.10
CA ILE A 287 15.38 12.68 9.88
C ILE A 287 14.77 11.31 9.56
N LEU A 288 13.44 11.21 9.53
CA LEU A 288 12.74 9.97 9.21
C LEU A 288 13.08 9.48 7.80
N ASP A 289 13.07 10.35 6.80
CA ASP A 289 13.44 10.01 5.42
C ASP A 289 14.87 9.47 5.33
N ARG A 290 15.83 10.13 6.01
CA ARG A 290 17.22 9.66 6.06
C ARG A 290 17.38 8.35 6.82
N ALA A 291 16.59 8.13 7.87
CA ALA A 291 16.60 6.89 8.64
C ALA A 291 16.02 5.74 7.81
N ASN A 292 14.91 5.96 7.12
CA ASN A 292 14.32 5.02 6.17
C ASN A 292 15.30 4.67 5.05
N GLN A 293 15.98 5.65 4.44
CA GLN A 293 17.01 5.37 3.43
C GLN A 293 18.14 4.48 3.97
N ALA A 294 18.60 4.72 5.21
CA ALA A 294 19.62 3.88 5.83
C ALA A 294 19.09 2.46 6.13
N LEU A 295 17.84 2.34 6.59
CA LEU A 295 17.17 1.05 6.80
C LEU A 295 17.01 0.29 5.48
N PHE A 296 16.59 0.97 4.41
CA PHE A 296 16.43 0.41 3.07
C PHE A 296 17.74 -0.07 2.46
N ALA A 297 18.85 0.62 2.75
CA ALA A 297 20.18 0.15 2.38
C ALA A 297 20.52 -1.14 3.14
N ALA A 298 20.23 -1.20 4.45
CA ALA A 298 20.46 -2.38 5.29
C ALA A 298 19.58 -3.59 4.94
N SER A 299 18.47 -3.40 4.23
CA SER A 299 17.57 -4.49 3.84
C SER A 299 18.06 -5.28 2.62
N ALA A 300 19.23 -4.97 2.08
CA ALA A 300 19.70 -5.59 0.85
C ALA A 300 19.95 -7.09 1.01
N SER A 301 19.46 -7.94 0.09
CA SER A 301 19.61 -9.40 0.19
C SER A 301 21.05 -9.86 0.35
N ARG A 302 22.03 -9.15 -0.24
CA ARG A 302 23.47 -9.48 -0.11
C ARG A 302 23.96 -9.54 1.34
N PHE A 303 23.28 -8.88 2.26
CA PHE A 303 23.60 -9.01 3.67
C PHE A 303 23.08 -10.35 4.21
N PHE A 304 21.95 -10.85 3.74
CA PHE A 304 21.35 -12.09 4.24
C PHE A 304 21.78 -13.35 3.47
N THR A 305 22.53 -13.21 2.37
CA THR A 305 23.09 -14.36 1.61
C THR A 305 24.29 -15.03 2.31
N GLY A 306 24.32 -16.36 2.25
CA GLY A 306 25.54 -17.16 2.40
C GLY A 306 25.84 -17.61 3.84
N ALA A 307 26.44 -18.79 3.98
CA ALA A 307 26.86 -19.34 5.27
C ALA A 307 27.93 -18.49 5.97
N VAL A 308 28.75 -17.78 5.17
CA VAL A 308 29.79 -16.87 5.65
C VAL A 308 29.63 -15.53 4.94
N ARG A 309 29.13 -14.53 5.66
CA ARG A 309 29.13 -13.15 5.17
C ARG A 309 30.57 -12.63 5.15
N SER A 310 30.97 -11.94 4.09
CA SER A 310 32.28 -11.28 4.08
C SER A 310 32.37 -10.25 5.23
N PRO A 311 33.53 -10.12 5.90
CA PRO A 311 33.70 -9.11 6.96
C PRO A 311 33.41 -7.67 6.49
N ALA A 312 33.63 -7.40 5.20
CA ALA A 312 33.29 -6.11 4.59
C ALA A 312 31.78 -5.89 4.54
N ALA A 313 31.00 -6.86 4.05
CA ALA A 313 29.55 -6.77 4.00
C ALA A 313 28.92 -6.69 5.41
N ASP A 314 29.49 -7.38 6.40
CA ASP A 314 29.00 -7.29 7.79
C ASP A 314 29.22 -5.90 8.39
N ARG A 315 30.41 -5.32 8.19
CA ARG A 315 30.71 -3.95 8.62
C ARG A 315 29.78 -2.93 7.96
N GLU A 316 29.54 -3.07 6.66
CA GLU A 316 28.64 -2.20 5.90
C GLU A 316 27.20 -2.30 6.42
N PHE A 317 26.67 -3.51 6.58
CA PHE A 317 25.35 -3.76 7.16
C PHE A 317 25.18 -3.11 8.54
N ARG A 318 26.13 -3.35 9.45
CA ARG A 318 26.11 -2.78 10.81
C ARG A 318 26.21 -1.27 10.79
N GLU A 319 26.99 -0.70 9.88
CA GLU A 319 27.10 0.76 9.75
C GLU A 319 25.79 1.40 9.29
N HIS A 320 25.07 0.78 8.35
CA HIS A 320 23.72 1.23 7.99
C HIS A 320 22.77 1.22 9.20
N LEU A 321 22.77 0.15 10.00
CA LEU A 321 21.93 0.08 11.20
C LEU A 321 22.35 1.10 12.27
N ARG A 322 23.64 1.29 12.53
CA ARG A 322 24.12 2.34 13.46
C ARG A 322 23.71 3.73 12.99
N ARG A 323 23.77 3.99 11.68
CA ARG A 323 23.31 5.24 11.08
C ARG A 323 21.83 5.47 11.35
N VAL A 324 20.98 4.44 11.24
CA VAL A 324 19.55 4.53 11.62
C VAL A 324 19.40 5.02 13.06
N PHE A 325 20.00 4.31 14.03
CA PHE A 325 19.90 4.66 15.46
C PHE A 325 20.43 6.07 15.77
N ARG A 326 21.56 6.46 15.16
CA ARG A 326 22.15 7.79 15.31
C ARG A 326 21.22 8.89 14.79
N LEU A 327 20.60 8.69 13.63
CA LEU A 327 19.70 9.68 13.03
C LEU A 327 18.49 9.95 13.94
N ILE A 328 17.85 8.89 14.45
CA ILE A 328 16.68 9.00 15.35
C ILE A 328 17.07 9.27 16.81
N ARG A 329 18.36 9.54 17.09
CA ARG A 329 18.92 9.81 18.43
C ARG A 329 18.58 8.75 19.48
N ARG A 330 18.57 7.46 19.08
CA ARG A 330 18.40 6.33 20.00
C ARG A 330 19.72 5.60 20.19
N ARG A 331 19.90 5.01 21.37
CA ARG A 331 21.06 4.16 21.66
C ARG A 331 20.94 2.86 20.84
N PRO A 332 21.96 2.48 20.04
CA PRO A 332 21.95 1.22 19.31
C PRO A 332 22.04 0.03 20.29
N PRO A 333 21.45 -1.13 19.95
CA PRO A 333 21.64 -2.38 20.69
C PRO A 333 23.14 -2.73 20.82
N PRO A 334 23.59 -3.26 21.97
CA PRO A 334 25.00 -3.58 22.21
C PRO A 334 25.56 -4.59 21.19
N GLU A 335 24.71 -5.47 20.66
CA GLU A 335 25.05 -6.45 19.65
C GLU A 335 25.50 -5.82 18.33
N LEU A 336 25.13 -4.56 18.03
CA LEU A 336 25.65 -3.82 16.88
C LEU A 336 27.11 -3.42 17.06
N ALA A 337 27.60 -3.29 18.29
CA ALA A 337 29.00 -2.94 18.58
C ALA A 337 29.90 -4.18 18.58
N ALA A 338 29.37 -5.34 18.98
CA ALA A 338 30.12 -6.59 18.96
C ALA A 338 30.46 -7.02 17.52
N PRO A 339 31.71 -7.46 17.24
CA PRO A 339 31.99 -8.17 16.00
C PRO A 339 31.11 -9.43 15.94
N ALA A 340 30.82 -9.91 14.74
CA ALA A 340 30.12 -11.17 14.51
C ALA A 340 30.97 -12.38 14.96
N ALA A 341 31.30 -12.46 16.25
CA ALA A 341 31.86 -13.66 16.87
C ALA A 341 30.73 -14.68 17.04
N ALA A 342 31.05 -15.96 16.85
CA ALA A 342 30.12 -17.08 17.00
C ALA A 342 29.31 -16.91 18.30
N ALA A 343 28.03 -16.61 18.14
CA ALA A 343 27.16 -16.37 19.29
C ALA A 343 27.04 -17.67 20.09
N PRO A 344 27.13 -17.62 21.43
CA PRO A 344 26.70 -18.73 22.26
C PRO A 344 25.19 -18.94 22.08
N THR A 345 24.78 -20.20 21.98
CA THR A 345 23.39 -20.65 21.96
C THR A 345 22.65 -20.17 23.21
N ALA A 346 21.66 -19.29 23.03
CA ALA A 346 20.69 -18.93 24.05
C ALA A 346 19.34 -19.61 23.73
N PRO A 347 18.54 -19.98 24.75
CA PRO A 347 17.33 -20.79 24.56
C PRO A 347 16.17 -19.97 23.98
N ASP A 348 15.38 -20.65 23.14
CA ASP A 348 14.19 -20.12 22.46
C ASP A 348 13.08 -19.73 23.46
N ALA A 349 12.55 -18.52 23.31
CA ALA A 349 11.29 -18.10 23.92
C ALA A 349 10.24 -17.98 22.80
N GLY A 350 9.40 -19.00 22.67
CA GLY A 350 8.28 -19.03 21.74
C GLY A 350 7.10 -18.19 22.25
N GLY A 351 6.52 -17.39 21.36
CA GLY A 351 5.24 -16.74 21.55
C GLY A 351 4.56 -16.55 20.18
N GLU A 352 3.46 -17.25 19.96
CA GLU A 352 2.62 -17.14 18.74
C GLU A 352 1.71 -15.89 18.77
N PRO A 353 1.30 -15.37 17.59
CA PRO A 353 0.40 -14.21 17.50
C PRO A 353 -1.08 -14.54 17.24
N GLY A 354 -1.96 -13.95 18.06
CA GLY A 354 -3.07 -13.07 17.67
C GLY A 354 -4.20 -13.55 16.72
N ALA A 355 -5.38 -13.81 17.29
CA ALA A 355 -6.65 -14.03 16.60
C ALA A 355 -7.18 -12.78 15.84
N ARG A 356 -7.69 -12.99 14.61
CA ARG A 356 -8.46 -12.00 13.82
C ARG A 356 -9.96 -12.08 14.16
N SER A 357 -10.68 -10.96 14.07
CA SER A 357 -12.15 -10.91 14.10
C SER A 357 -12.69 -10.28 12.82
N PRO A 358 -13.78 -10.79 12.22
CA PRO A 358 -14.39 -10.20 11.03
C PRO A 358 -15.32 -9.03 11.38
N GLY A 359 -15.35 -7.99 10.52
CA GLY A 359 -16.35 -6.92 10.57
C GLY A 359 -17.37 -7.08 9.45
N GLU A 360 -18.63 -7.35 9.79
CA GLU A 360 -19.77 -7.38 8.86
C GLU A 360 -20.27 -5.97 8.52
N GLY A 361 -20.74 -5.77 7.28
CA GLY A 361 -21.62 -4.64 6.89
C GLY A 361 -20.95 -3.41 6.26
N LEU A 362 -19.66 -3.48 5.89
CA LEU A 362 -18.95 -2.34 5.34
C LEU A 362 -18.61 -2.52 3.87
N ARG A 363 -19.08 -1.63 2.99
CA ARG A 363 -18.58 -1.59 1.60
C ARG A 363 -17.41 -0.62 1.54
N THR A 364 -16.25 -1.12 1.13
CA THR A 364 -15.05 -0.32 0.93
C THR A 364 -14.82 -0.12 -0.56
N GLY A 365 -14.36 1.07 -0.93
CA GLY A 365 -13.92 1.35 -2.29
C GLY A 365 -12.70 2.25 -2.26
N SER A 366 -11.80 2.03 -3.21
CA SER A 366 -10.58 2.79 -3.36
C SER A 366 -10.41 3.21 -4.81
N ALA A 367 -10.00 4.46 -5.00
CA ALA A 367 -9.57 5.00 -6.28
C ALA A 367 -8.25 5.74 -6.07
N LYS A 368 -7.61 6.19 -7.16
CA LYS A 368 -6.35 6.95 -7.05
C LYS A 368 -6.54 8.15 -6.13
N ASN A 369 -5.84 8.15 -5.00
CA ASN A 369 -5.90 9.17 -3.96
C ASN A 369 -7.26 9.37 -3.28
N SER A 370 -8.12 8.35 -3.26
CA SER A 370 -9.42 8.38 -2.61
C SER A 370 -9.77 7.04 -1.99
N LEU A 371 -10.32 7.06 -0.78
CA LEU A 371 -10.83 5.92 -0.05
C LEU A 371 -12.23 6.27 0.45
N TRP A 372 -13.18 5.35 0.37
CA TRP A 372 -14.48 5.55 1.00
C TRP A 372 -15.01 4.29 1.64
N PHE A 373 -15.86 4.50 2.63
CA PHE A 373 -16.51 3.48 3.40
C PHE A 373 -18.00 3.82 3.50
N ASP A 374 -18.84 2.87 3.11
CA ASP A 374 -20.29 2.97 3.24
C ASP A 374 -20.76 2.07 4.39
N ALA A 375 -21.55 2.63 5.30
CA ALA A 375 -22.23 1.86 6.35
C ALA A 375 -23.53 1.27 5.77
N SER A 376 -23.66 -0.07 5.79
CA SER A 376 -24.90 -0.75 5.37
C SER A 376 -25.97 -0.72 6.45
N ASN A 377 -26.32 0.47 6.95
CA ASN A 377 -27.41 0.59 7.91
C ASN A 377 -28.66 1.07 7.18
N ASP A 378 -29.43 0.09 6.67
CA ASP A 378 -30.84 0.25 6.28
C ASP A 378 -31.68 0.34 7.57
N LEU A 379 -31.57 1.48 8.27
CA LEU A 379 -32.52 1.79 9.34
C LEU A 379 -33.90 1.99 8.70
N ALA A 380 -34.93 1.37 9.27
CA ALA A 380 -36.30 1.50 8.77
C ALA A 380 -36.73 2.98 8.78
N PRO A 381 -37.41 3.48 7.72
CA PRO A 381 -37.87 4.87 7.66
C PRO A 381 -38.68 5.26 8.92
N GLY A 382 -38.25 6.30 9.63
CA GLY A 382 -38.96 6.86 10.79
C GLY A 382 -38.46 6.41 12.17
N THR A 383 -37.24 5.89 12.30
CA THR A 383 -36.70 5.39 13.58
C THR A 383 -35.95 6.46 14.41
N THR A 384 -36.71 7.31 15.14
CA THR A 384 -36.24 8.18 16.25
C THR A 384 -35.07 9.16 15.98
N ALA A 385 -34.71 9.98 16.99
CA ALA A 385 -33.59 10.94 16.96
C ALA A 385 -32.21 10.34 16.60
N GLN A 386 -32.10 9.01 16.47
CA GLN A 386 -30.90 8.31 15.98
C GLN A 386 -30.61 8.58 14.49
N ASP A 387 -31.62 8.94 13.69
CA ASP A 387 -31.44 9.28 12.27
C ASP A 387 -30.68 10.60 12.05
N LEU A 388 -30.72 11.54 12.99
CA LEU A 388 -30.04 12.84 12.85
C LEU A 388 -28.51 12.73 12.95
N TRP A 389 -28.01 11.68 13.60
CA TRP A 389 -26.60 11.60 14.00
C TRP A 389 -25.89 10.36 13.45
N THR A 390 -26.51 9.62 12.52
CA THR A 390 -25.91 8.40 11.99
C THR A 390 -25.04 8.70 10.77
N PRO A 391 -23.71 8.49 10.82
CA PRO A 391 -22.85 8.59 9.66
C PRO A 391 -23.17 7.47 8.67
N LYS A 392 -23.39 7.82 7.40
CA LYS A 392 -23.63 6.88 6.29
C LYS A 392 -22.37 6.57 5.52
N ARG A 393 -21.49 7.56 5.34
CA ARG A 393 -20.25 7.41 4.56
C ARG A 393 -19.11 8.20 5.18
N LEU A 394 -17.93 7.61 5.21
CA LEU A 394 -16.67 8.33 5.35
C LEU A 394 -15.94 8.27 4.01
N ARG A 395 -15.55 9.43 3.47
CA ARG A 395 -14.71 9.56 2.29
C ARG A 395 -13.45 10.33 2.65
N ILE A 396 -12.31 9.81 2.21
CA ILE A 396 -10.98 10.34 2.48
C ILE A 396 -10.29 10.52 1.15
N THR A 397 -9.98 11.76 0.80
CA THR A 397 -9.22 12.07 -0.42
C THR A 397 -7.94 12.78 -0.05
N TRP A 398 -6.84 12.53 -0.75
CA TRP A 398 -5.57 13.18 -0.41
C TRP A 398 -4.83 13.73 -1.62
N THR A 399 -4.01 14.73 -1.34
CA THR A 399 -3.02 15.26 -2.25
C THR A 399 -1.66 15.25 -1.55
N GLU A 400 -0.64 15.83 -2.17
CA GLU A 400 0.65 16.09 -1.53
C GLU A 400 0.55 17.12 -0.41
N LYS A 401 -0.48 17.97 -0.41
CA LYS A 401 -0.62 19.12 0.51
C LYS A 401 -1.65 18.89 1.61
N THR A 402 -2.71 18.12 1.34
CA THR A 402 -3.84 17.97 2.26
C THR A 402 -4.43 16.56 2.24
N VAL A 403 -5.05 16.17 3.35
CA VAL A 403 -5.98 15.05 3.46
C VAL A 403 -7.35 15.63 3.79
N THR A 404 -8.35 15.33 2.97
CA THR A 404 -9.72 15.79 3.18
C THR A 404 -10.54 14.65 3.73
N PHE A 405 -11.15 14.86 4.89
CA PHE A 405 -12.11 13.95 5.50
C PHE A 405 -13.51 14.49 5.22
N ALA A 406 -14.36 13.67 4.62
CA ALA A 406 -15.74 13.99 4.29
C ALA A 406 -16.67 12.94 4.92
N VAL A 407 -17.53 13.35 5.85
CA VAL A 407 -18.50 12.47 6.50
C VAL A 407 -19.89 12.81 5.97
N THR A 408 -20.54 11.89 5.29
CA THR A 408 -21.95 12.01 4.92
C THR A 408 -22.80 11.48 6.06
N MET A 409 -23.63 12.36 6.63
CA MET A 409 -24.60 12.03 7.67
C MET A 409 -25.92 11.61 7.03
N SER A 410 -26.75 10.88 7.79
CA SER A 410 -28.11 10.56 7.37
C SER A 410 -28.97 11.82 7.23
N ARG A 411 -28.74 12.80 8.12
CA ARG A 411 -29.30 14.15 8.06
C ARG A 411 -28.35 15.13 8.74
N LEU A 412 -28.22 16.33 8.20
CA LEU A 412 -27.41 17.41 8.77
C LEU A 412 -28.26 18.67 8.87
N GLU A 413 -28.46 19.17 10.08
CA GLU A 413 -29.29 20.35 10.31
C GLU A 413 -28.48 21.63 10.18
N GLY A 414 -28.89 22.47 9.23
CA GLY A 414 -28.27 23.77 9.02
C GLY A 414 -28.47 24.71 10.20
N SER A 415 -27.46 25.52 10.49
CA SER A 415 -27.54 26.57 11.52
C SER A 415 -26.88 27.84 11.03
N ALA A 416 -27.67 28.89 10.86
CA ALA A 416 -27.17 30.21 10.45
C ALA A 416 -26.30 30.87 11.52
N SER A 417 -26.48 30.50 12.79
CA SER A 417 -25.68 31.03 13.91
C SER A 417 -24.35 30.30 14.11
N ALA A 418 -24.16 29.14 13.47
CA ALA A 418 -22.96 28.33 13.63
C ALA A 418 -22.00 28.61 12.46
N PRO A 419 -20.73 28.96 12.71
CA PRO A 419 -19.78 29.34 11.65
C PRO A 419 -19.49 28.21 10.65
N ASN A 420 -19.60 26.94 11.06
CA ASN A 420 -19.42 25.79 10.16
C ASN A 420 -20.71 25.38 9.45
N GLY A 421 -21.83 26.11 9.63
CA GLY A 421 -23.07 25.94 8.88
C GLY A 421 -24.05 24.88 9.41
N PHE A 422 -23.73 24.18 10.49
CA PHE A 422 -24.59 23.16 11.12
C PHE A 422 -24.62 23.30 12.65
N GLY A 423 -25.69 22.81 13.29
CA GLY A 423 -25.87 22.89 14.75
C GLY A 423 -26.14 21.53 15.40
N GLY A 424 -25.91 21.43 16.71
CA GLY A 424 -26.32 20.27 17.51
C GLY A 424 -25.53 18.97 17.32
N LEU A 425 -24.62 18.89 16.33
CA LEU A 425 -23.76 17.74 16.08
C LEU A 425 -22.33 17.97 16.61
N LEU A 426 -21.78 16.93 17.22
CA LEU A 426 -20.36 16.73 17.45
C LEU A 426 -19.92 15.46 16.73
N CYS A 427 -18.94 15.59 15.85
CA CYS A 427 -18.38 14.50 15.06
C CYS A 427 -16.88 14.38 15.35
N ASP A 428 -16.47 13.24 15.89
CA ASP A 428 -15.07 12.89 16.07
C ASP A 428 -14.66 11.87 15.01
N ILE A 429 -13.50 12.05 14.39
CA ILE A 429 -12.85 11.05 13.53
C ILE A 429 -11.51 10.69 14.19
N TYR A 430 -11.45 9.49 14.75
CA TYR A 430 -10.23 8.94 15.33
C TYR A 430 -9.45 8.20 14.26
N ILE A 431 -8.14 8.41 14.23
CA ILE A 431 -7.23 7.94 13.20
C ILE A 431 -6.11 7.17 13.88
N ASP A 432 -6.04 5.89 13.57
CA ASP A 432 -4.95 4.97 13.94
C ASP A 432 -4.05 4.81 12.72
N LEU A 433 -2.80 5.27 12.79
CA LEU A 433 -1.92 5.28 11.63
C LEU A 433 -1.26 3.92 11.37
N ASN A 434 -1.20 3.02 12.35
CA ASN A 434 -0.24 1.91 12.33
C ASN A 434 -0.78 0.57 12.85
N HIS A 435 -1.98 0.52 13.41
CA HIS A 435 -2.61 -0.70 13.94
C HIS A 435 -1.83 -1.40 15.04
N LEU A 436 -0.97 -0.66 15.76
CA LEU A 436 -0.14 -1.22 16.81
C LEU A 436 -0.75 -1.00 18.18
N ALA A 437 -0.77 -2.09 18.96
CA ALA A 437 -1.25 -2.01 20.32
C ALA A 437 -0.42 -1.02 21.17
N ARG A 438 -1.12 -0.21 21.99
CA ARG A 438 -0.52 0.69 23.00
C ARG A 438 0.31 1.86 22.44
N ARG A 439 0.13 2.23 21.15
CA ARG A 439 0.82 3.39 20.54
C ARG A 439 -0.01 4.67 20.54
N GLY A 440 -1.33 4.54 20.51
CA GLY A 440 -2.28 5.65 20.68
C GLY A 440 -3.00 5.65 22.03
N ALA A 441 -4.07 6.43 22.11
CA ALA A 441 -5.04 6.34 23.21
C ALA A 441 -6.12 5.31 22.90
N SER A 442 -6.41 4.43 23.86
CA SER A 442 -7.60 3.56 23.79
C SER A 442 -8.85 4.28 24.27
N GLU A 443 -8.72 5.24 25.18
CA GLU A 443 -9.82 6.10 25.59
C GLU A 443 -10.09 7.13 24.50
N LEU A 444 -11.38 7.39 24.19
CA LEU A 444 -11.74 8.45 23.25
C LEU A 444 -11.42 9.84 23.83
N MET A 445 -11.71 10.92 23.09
CA MET A 445 -11.49 12.28 23.59
C MET A 445 -12.19 12.47 24.96
N PRO A 446 -11.68 13.35 25.84
CA PRO A 446 -12.29 13.57 27.14
C PRO A 446 -13.80 13.84 27.06
N GLY A 447 -14.58 13.17 27.91
CA GLY A 447 -16.05 13.26 27.93
C GLY A 447 -16.77 12.29 26.98
N ARG A 448 -16.06 11.54 26.14
CA ARG A 448 -16.64 10.46 25.34
C ARG A 448 -16.49 9.19 26.17
N LYS A 449 -17.59 8.72 26.78
CA LYS A 449 -17.62 7.55 27.65
C LYS A 449 -17.47 6.26 26.82
N ALA A 450 -16.30 6.05 26.24
CA ALA A 450 -16.05 5.03 25.24
C ALA A 450 -14.56 4.66 25.18
N PHE A 451 -14.29 3.38 24.92
CA PHE A 451 -12.94 2.85 24.80
C PHE A 451 -12.83 1.97 23.55
N LEU A 452 -11.65 1.99 22.94
CA LEU A 452 -11.23 1.11 21.88
C LEU A 452 -10.39 -0.04 22.43
N LYS A 453 -10.33 -1.14 21.67
CA LYS A 453 -9.35 -2.20 21.95
C LYS A 453 -7.96 -1.62 21.81
N SER A 454 -7.00 -2.12 22.59
CA SER A 454 -5.63 -1.59 22.57
C SER A 454 -4.97 -1.61 21.19
N ILE A 455 -5.33 -2.56 20.32
CA ILE A 455 -4.84 -2.68 18.93
C ILE A 455 -5.44 -1.64 17.97
N ASP A 456 -6.53 -0.99 18.36
CA ASP A 456 -7.19 0.08 17.61
C ASP A 456 -6.99 1.44 18.29
N ALA A 457 -5.94 1.57 19.10
CA ALA A 457 -5.65 2.81 19.80
C ALA A 457 -5.33 3.91 18.77
N TRP A 458 -5.96 5.07 18.92
CA TRP A 458 -5.86 6.15 17.94
C TRP A 458 -4.72 7.10 18.28
N GLU A 459 -3.97 7.59 17.29
CA GLU A 459 -2.94 8.61 17.49
C GLU A 459 -3.43 10.03 17.23
N PHE A 460 -4.41 10.19 16.33
CA PHE A 460 -4.97 11.48 15.98
C PHE A 460 -6.50 11.48 16.08
N ALA A 461 -7.06 12.62 16.44
CA ALA A 461 -8.51 12.82 16.45
C ALA A 461 -8.84 14.14 15.79
N LEU A 462 -9.74 14.11 14.81
CA LEU A 462 -10.38 15.30 14.26
C LEU A 462 -11.72 15.49 14.96
N VAL A 463 -11.86 16.57 15.73
CA VAL A 463 -13.09 16.91 16.45
C VAL A 463 -13.77 18.05 15.71
N VAL A 464 -15.01 17.84 15.28
CA VAL A 464 -15.77 18.81 14.49
C VAL A 464 -17.11 19.09 15.14
N THR A 465 -17.42 20.37 15.28
CA THR A 465 -18.70 20.89 15.80
C THR A 465 -19.19 22.02 14.91
N GLY A 466 -20.41 22.50 15.14
CA GLY A 466 -20.93 23.68 14.45
C GLY A 466 -20.08 24.94 14.62
N TRP A 467 -19.30 25.04 15.71
CA TRP A 467 -18.51 26.21 16.05
C TRP A 467 -17.03 26.08 15.74
N ASN A 468 -16.45 24.92 16.02
CA ASN A 468 -15.01 24.71 15.95
C ASN A 468 -14.70 23.37 15.26
N ALA A 469 -13.59 23.33 14.54
CA ALA A 469 -12.94 22.08 14.14
C ALA A 469 -11.49 22.10 14.65
N GLY A 470 -11.06 21.02 15.31
CA GLY A 470 -9.73 20.93 15.90
C GLY A 470 -9.08 19.59 15.58
N PHE A 471 -7.79 19.62 15.27
CA PHE A 471 -6.99 18.43 15.05
C PHE A 471 -6.12 18.15 16.27
N TYR A 472 -6.34 17.01 16.89
CA TYR A 472 -5.74 16.62 18.16
C TYR A 472 -4.83 15.42 17.98
N ARG A 473 -3.89 15.29 18.90
CA ARG A 473 -2.96 14.18 18.96
C ARG A 473 -2.98 13.54 20.34
N SER A 474 -3.06 12.21 20.39
CA SER A 474 -2.89 11.47 21.64
C SER A 474 -1.40 11.38 21.98
N GLU A 475 -1.07 11.49 23.27
CA GLU A 475 0.24 11.14 23.80
C GLU A 475 0.04 10.12 24.94
N PRO A 476 0.84 9.03 24.99
CA PRO A 476 0.68 8.03 26.04
C PRO A 476 0.75 8.62 27.44
N GLY A 477 -0.31 8.43 28.23
CA GLY A 477 -0.40 8.91 29.61
C GLY A 477 -0.62 10.42 29.75
N GLN A 478 -0.90 11.14 28.66
CA GLN A 478 -1.19 12.57 28.68
C GLN A 478 -2.55 12.85 28.01
N PRO A 479 -3.25 13.92 28.42
CA PRO A 479 -4.43 14.38 27.71
C PRO A 479 -4.10 14.73 26.25
N PRO A 480 -5.01 14.50 25.29
CA PRO A 480 -4.78 14.84 23.89
C PRO A 480 -4.47 16.33 23.68
N SER A 481 -3.44 16.62 22.90
CA SER A 481 -2.98 17.99 22.62
C SER A 481 -3.56 18.51 21.30
N LEU A 482 -4.01 19.77 21.28
CA LEU A 482 -4.47 20.43 20.05
C LEU A 482 -3.25 20.78 19.19
N LEU A 483 -3.18 20.25 17.98
CA LEU A 483 -2.15 20.59 17.01
C LEU A 483 -2.51 21.84 16.20
N GLU A 484 -3.74 21.89 15.69
CA GLU A 484 -4.19 22.99 14.82
C GLU A 484 -5.71 23.16 14.88
N SER A 485 -6.17 24.41 14.86
CA SER A 485 -7.59 24.73 14.62
C SER A 485 -7.83 24.76 13.12
N LEU A 486 -8.84 24.03 12.67
CA LEU A 486 -9.17 23.86 11.26
C LEU A 486 -10.50 24.53 10.94
N LYS A 487 -10.76 24.71 9.65
CA LYS A 487 -12.08 25.08 9.15
C LYS A 487 -12.83 23.82 8.74
N ALA A 488 -14.09 23.72 9.11
CA ALA A 488 -15.02 22.74 8.56
C ALA A 488 -15.98 23.43 7.61
N ASP A 489 -16.25 22.80 6.48
CA ASP A 489 -17.31 23.20 5.57
C ASP A 489 -18.42 22.16 5.66
N SER A 490 -19.67 22.60 5.71
CA SER A 490 -20.84 21.71 5.64
C SER A 490 -21.67 21.97 4.40
N ASP A 491 -22.27 20.91 3.89
CA ASP A 491 -23.27 20.95 2.83
C ASP A 491 -24.52 20.25 3.34
N VAL A 492 -25.52 21.04 3.74
CA VAL A 492 -26.79 20.54 4.28
C VAL A 492 -27.68 19.91 3.21
N ILE A 493 -27.43 20.18 1.92
CA ILE A 493 -28.18 19.56 0.81
C ILE A 493 -27.70 18.12 0.63
N THR A 494 -26.39 17.90 0.69
CA THR A 494 -25.79 16.57 0.58
C THR A 494 -25.54 15.88 1.92
N ASN A 495 -25.91 16.54 3.03
CA ASN A 495 -25.63 16.13 4.41
C ASN A 495 -24.15 15.81 4.67
N GLU A 496 -23.23 16.51 4.02
CA GLU A 496 -21.80 16.21 4.07
C GLU A 496 -21.03 17.23 4.90
N LEU A 497 -20.18 16.74 5.80
CA LEU A 497 -19.25 17.52 6.60
C LEU A 497 -17.83 17.31 6.08
N ARG A 498 -17.12 18.37 5.69
CA ARG A 498 -15.76 18.30 5.14
C ARG A 498 -14.76 19.06 6.00
N VAL A 499 -13.60 18.44 6.23
CA VAL A 499 -12.46 19.10 6.86
C VAL A 499 -11.19 18.76 6.10
N GLN A 500 -10.37 19.77 5.84
CA GLN A 500 -9.05 19.61 5.24
C GLN A 500 -7.96 19.67 6.31
N VAL A 501 -7.19 18.59 6.42
CA VAL A 501 -6.03 18.49 7.31
C VAL A 501 -4.76 18.65 6.47
N PRO A 502 -3.86 19.60 6.79
CA PRO A 502 -2.58 19.71 6.11
C PRO A 502 -1.75 18.43 6.21
N ARG A 503 -1.16 17.98 5.09
CA ARG A 503 -0.31 16.77 5.02
C ARG A 503 0.89 16.83 5.95
N ARG A 504 1.34 18.03 6.31
CA ARG A 504 2.41 18.20 7.31
C ARG A 504 2.04 17.69 8.69
N LEU A 505 0.76 17.68 9.05
CA LEU A 505 0.24 17.21 10.33
C LEU A 505 -0.05 15.70 10.32
N LEU A 506 -0.43 15.15 9.16
CA LEU A 506 -0.88 13.77 9.04
C LEU A 506 -0.21 13.06 7.85
N ARG A 507 0.77 12.21 8.17
CA ARG A 507 1.66 11.55 7.22
C ARG A 507 1.44 10.05 7.16
N GLY A 508 1.94 9.44 6.10
CA GLY A 508 1.63 8.06 5.73
C GLY A 508 0.58 7.99 4.62
N ASN A 509 0.22 6.78 4.21
CA ASN A 509 -0.80 6.56 3.21
C ASN A 509 -2.17 6.34 3.89
N PRO A 510 -3.20 7.19 3.62
CA PRO A 510 -4.53 7.01 4.19
C PRO A 510 -5.16 5.63 3.94
N THR A 511 -4.70 4.88 2.93
CA THR A 511 -5.17 3.50 2.70
C THR A 511 -4.65 2.48 3.72
N GLY A 512 -3.66 2.85 4.54
CA GLY A 512 -3.08 1.98 5.58
C GLY A 512 -3.44 2.40 7.00
N TRP A 513 -4.40 3.31 7.18
CA TRP A 513 -4.82 3.79 8.49
C TRP A 513 -6.15 3.16 8.91
N GLY A 514 -6.36 3.02 10.21
CA GLY A 514 -7.63 2.71 10.84
C GLY A 514 -8.44 3.97 11.14
N TYR A 515 -9.75 3.87 11.02
CA TYR A 515 -10.65 4.98 11.31
C TYR A 515 -11.80 4.56 12.21
N LEU A 516 -12.18 5.46 13.11
CA LEU A 516 -13.44 5.39 13.84
C LEU A 516 -14.13 6.74 13.71
N VAL A 517 -15.35 6.74 13.19
CA VAL A 517 -16.21 7.93 13.18
C VAL A 517 -17.19 7.79 14.33
N ALA A 518 -17.22 8.77 15.23
CA ALA A 518 -18.19 8.85 16.32
C ALA A 518 -19.00 10.14 16.19
N ALA A 519 -20.32 10.03 16.19
CA ALA A 519 -21.24 11.15 16.08
C ALA A 519 -22.16 11.19 17.30
N MET A 520 -22.32 12.39 17.85
CA MET A 520 -22.99 12.66 19.12
C MET A 520 -23.82 13.94 19.01
N GLY A 521 -24.97 13.96 19.69
CA GLY A 521 -25.74 15.19 19.89
C GLY A 521 -25.12 16.09 20.97
N THR A 522 -25.33 17.39 20.87
CA THR A 522 -24.89 18.37 21.89
C THR A 522 -26.08 19.18 22.40
N ASP A 523 -26.26 19.29 23.71
CA ASP A 523 -27.46 19.93 24.30
C ASP A 523 -27.47 21.48 24.25
N ARG A 524 -26.43 22.18 23.76
CA ARG A 524 -26.44 23.66 23.61
C ARG A 524 -25.48 24.17 22.54
N PRO A 525 -25.72 25.36 21.96
CA PRO A 525 -24.77 26.04 21.10
C PRO A 525 -23.51 26.43 21.90
N LEU A 526 -22.37 25.83 21.56
CA LEU A 526 -21.07 26.06 22.20
C LEU A 526 -20.52 27.45 21.81
N ALA A 527 -21.10 28.50 22.38
CA ALA A 527 -20.73 29.88 22.07
C ALA A 527 -19.43 30.37 22.72
N GLN A 528 -18.70 29.57 23.53
CA GLN A 528 -17.49 30.06 24.20
C GLN A 528 -16.35 29.02 24.24
N ALA A 529 -15.17 29.48 23.82
CA ALA A 529 -14.00 28.70 23.43
C ALA A 529 -13.23 28.05 24.61
N ARG A 530 -13.57 26.79 24.92
CA ARG A 530 -12.67 25.76 25.47
C ARG A 530 -13.14 24.38 24.95
N PRO A 531 -12.27 23.36 24.86
CA PRO A 531 -12.75 21.99 24.61
C PRO A 531 -13.81 21.65 25.68
N PRO A 532 -14.96 21.08 25.29
CA PRO A 532 -16.08 20.89 26.22
C PRO A 532 -15.66 19.96 27.37
N GLN A 533 -15.85 20.41 28.61
CA GLN A 533 -16.02 19.49 29.74
C GLN A 533 -17.50 19.12 29.84
N PRO A 534 -17.85 17.84 30.04
CA PRO A 534 -19.24 17.44 30.27
C PRO A 534 -19.75 18.05 31.57
N ALA A 535 -21.07 18.31 31.64
CA ALA A 535 -21.71 18.80 32.84
C ALA A 535 -21.42 17.89 34.05
N PRO A 536 -21.20 18.44 35.26
CA PRO A 536 -21.05 17.62 36.45
C PRO A 536 -22.38 16.94 36.75
N GLN A 537 -22.32 15.63 37.02
CA GLN A 537 -23.42 14.77 37.48
C GLN A 537 -24.45 14.36 36.40
N ALA A 538 -24.15 13.25 35.73
CA ALA A 538 -25.16 12.29 35.31
C ALA A 538 -24.49 10.90 35.22
N ASP A 539 -24.93 9.98 36.07
CA ASP A 539 -24.51 8.59 36.17
C ASP A 539 -25.01 7.79 34.94
N GLY A 540 -24.52 8.14 33.76
CA GLY A 540 -24.82 7.45 32.52
C GLY A 540 -23.78 6.37 32.23
N GLN A 541 -24.22 5.11 32.24
CA GLN A 541 -23.51 3.95 31.68
C GLN A 541 -23.26 4.17 30.17
N PRO A 542 -22.12 3.74 29.62
CA PRO A 542 -21.82 3.85 28.21
C PRO A 542 -22.72 2.92 27.38
N ILE A 543 -23.50 3.47 26.44
CA ILE A 543 -24.20 2.70 25.41
C ILE A 543 -23.36 2.75 24.15
N LEU A 544 -22.65 1.65 23.87
CA LEU A 544 -21.88 1.46 22.66
C LEU A 544 -22.28 0.11 22.04
N GLY A 545 -23.05 0.18 20.94
CA GLY A 545 -23.15 -0.93 20.01
C GLY A 545 -21.83 -1.06 19.27
N LEU A 546 -21.33 -2.30 19.15
CA LEU A 546 -20.02 -2.69 18.63
C LEU A 546 -18.89 -2.48 19.65
N LEU A 547 -18.71 -3.42 20.61
CA LEU A 547 -17.41 -3.83 21.18
C LEU A 547 -17.54 -4.87 22.35
N THR A 548 -18.54 -5.76 22.36
CA THR A 548 -18.65 -6.86 23.36
C THR A 548 -19.50 -8.02 22.82
N THR A 549 -19.43 -9.21 23.45
CA THR A 549 -20.16 -10.41 23.05
C THR A 549 -21.67 -10.30 23.38
N ARG A 550 -22.48 -11.04 22.62
CA ARG A 550 -23.97 -11.04 22.70
C ARG A 550 -24.52 -11.34 24.10
N GLU A 551 -23.77 -12.04 24.95
CA GLU A 551 -24.17 -12.43 26.31
C GLU A 551 -24.04 -11.28 27.33
N GLU A 552 -23.07 -10.37 27.18
CA GLU A 552 -22.94 -9.19 28.04
C GLU A 552 -24.04 -8.16 27.76
N LEU A 553 -24.50 -8.07 26.50
CA LEU A 553 -25.63 -7.24 26.07
C LEU A 553 -26.98 -7.68 26.68
N GLN A 554 -27.14 -8.95 27.06
CA GLN A 554 -28.37 -9.44 27.68
C GLN A 554 -28.46 -9.09 29.19
N ARG A 555 -27.33 -8.86 29.86
CA ARG A 555 -27.30 -8.50 31.29
C ARG A 555 -27.62 -7.03 31.58
N LEU A 556 -27.52 -6.15 30.59
CA LEU A 556 -27.63 -4.69 30.75
C LEU A 556 -29.05 -4.13 30.51
N ARG A 557 -30.06 -4.97 30.27
CA ARG A 557 -31.45 -4.54 30.13
C ARG A 557 -32.17 -4.53 31.50
N SER A 558 -31.92 -3.53 32.33
CA SER A 558 -32.87 -3.16 33.41
C SER A 558 -33.78 -1.99 32.95
N PRO A 559 -35.00 -1.84 33.49
CA PRO A 559 -36.07 -1.08 32.83
C PRO A 559 -36.10 0.44 33.08
N ASP A 560 -35.27 1.01 33.94
CA ASP A 560 -35.42 2.43 34.31
C ASP A 560 -34.55 3.34 33.43
N ALA A 561 -35.18 3.94 32.42
CA ALA A 561 -34.52 4.83 31.46
C ALA A 561 -35.30 6.14 31.24
N ALA A 562 -34.94 7.17 32.00
CA ALA A 562 -35.26 8.57 31.69
C ALA A 562 -34.00 9.44 31.77
N ALA A 563 -33.25 9.44 30.66
CA ALA A 563 -32.28 10.44 30.18
C ALA A 563 -31.28 9.72 29.25
N ARG A 564 -31.46 9.83 27.93
CA ARG A 564 -30.56 9.18 26.94
C ARG A 564 -29.89 10.22 26.05
N MET A 565 -28.57 10.37 26.20
CA MET A 565 -27.72 10.89 25.12
C MET A 565 -27.55 9.78 24.07
N ALA A 566 -27.78 10.10 22.80
CA ALA A 566 -27.64 9.17 21.68
C ALA A 566 -26.19 9.17 21.16
N PHE A 567 -25.55 8.02 21.16
CA PHE A 567 -24.19 7.79 20.67
C PHE A 567 -24.24 6.84 19.46
N SER A 568 -23.59 7.20 18.36
CA SER A 568 -23.41 6.36 17.18
C SER A 568 -21.94 6.30 16.80
N ALA A 569 -21.41 5.10 16.56
CA ALA A 569 -20.03 4.89 16.13
C ALA A 569 -19.95 3.91 14.95
N LEU A 570 -19.09 4.25 13.99
CA LEU A 570 -18.78 3.43 12.83
C LEU A 570 -17.28 3.11 12.85
N ARG A 571 -16.96 1.84 13.05
CA ARG A 571 -15.58 1.35 12.98
C ARG A 571 -15.25 0.96 11.54
N LEU A 572 -14.16 1.51 11.03
CA LEU A 572 -13.73 1.36 9.66
C LEU A 572 -12.30 0.84 9.68
N LYS A 573 -12.13 -0.44 9.35
CA LYS A 573 -10.82 -0.98 9.04
C LYS A 573 -10.67 -1.01 7.54
N THR A 574 -9.59 -0.43 7.02
CA THR A 574 -8.97 -1.02 5.85
C THR A 574 -8.46 -2.37 6.30
N GLU A 575 -9.27 -3.40 6.09
CA GLU A 575 -8.69 -4.73 6.05
C GLU A 575 -7.63 -4.65 4.94
N ALA A 576 -6.36 -4.78 5.34
CA ALA A 576 -5.30 -5.11 4.42
C ALA A 576 -5.66 -6.50 3.89
N TYR A 577 -6.55 -6.51 2.90
CA TYR A 577 -6.92 -7.71 2.16
C TYR A 577 -5.72 -8.14 1.36
#